data_AF-A0A3M4B045-F1
#
_entry.id   AF-A0A3M4B045-F1
#
_cell.length_a   1.000
_cell.length_b   1.000
_cell.length_c   1.000
_cell.angle_alpha   90.00
_cell.angle_beta   90.00
_cell.angle_gamma   90.00
#
_symmetry.space_group_name_H-M   'P 1'
#
loop_
_entity.id
_entity.type
_entity.pdbx_description
1 polymer ?
#
loop_
_entity_poly.entity_id
_entity_poly.type
_entity_poly.pdbx_seq_one_letter_code
_entity_poly.pdbx_strand_id
1 'polypeptide(L)'
;MAKARMAFDQVGGPEVVNILRALPYLGIFFQYGALETADLSSPVMELLSKDLTIRGCQLFRNQPERLKCAKDFIIKGLKAVLCSQWFHKSSR
;
A
#
# COMPACT_ATOMS: atom_id res chain seq x y z
N MET A 1 -8.70 -17.14 9.39
CA MET A 1 -7.42 -16.51 8.97
C MET A 1 -7.68 -15.04 8.69
N ALA A 2 -6.81 -14.14 9.16
CA ALA A 2 -6.93 -12.71 8.85
C ALA A 2 -6.54 -12.46 7.39
N LYS A 3 -7.35 -11.68 6.65
CA LYS A 3 -7.04 -11.24 5.29
C LYS A 3 -6.36 -9.87 5.32
N ALA A 4 -5.49 -9.61 4.35
CA ALA A 4 -4.91 -8.28 4.17
C ALA A 4 -6.02 -7.29 3.78
N ARG A 5 -6.16 -6.19 4.54
CA ARG A 5 -7.15 -5.13 4.24
C ARG A 5 -6.70 -4.21 3.09
N MET A 6 -5.41 -4.19 2.79
CA MET A 6 -4.80 -3.28 1.83
C MET A 6 -3.90 -4.03 0.86
N ALA A 7 -3.92 -3.62 -0.41
CA ALA A 7 -3.00 -4.08 -1.43
C ALA A 7 -2.35 -2.88 -2.15
N PHE A 8 -1.07 -3.00 -2.46
CA PHE A 8 -0.29 -2.01 -3.20
C PHE A 8 0.23 -2.68 -4.47
N ASP A 9 -0.10 -2.12 -5.62
CA ASP A 9 0.30 -2.67 -6.91
C ASP A 9 1.14 -1.68 -7.71
N GLN A 10 2.27 -2.18 -8.21
CA GLN A 10 3.17 -1.47 -9.11
C GLN A 10 3.02 -1.90 -10.57
N VAL A 11 2.28 -2.99 -10.82
CA VAL A 11 2.22 -3.63 -12.13
C VAL A 11 1.11 -3.03 -12.99
N GLY A 12 -0.14 -3.08 -12.55
CA GLY A 12 -1.29 -2.70 -13.35
C GLY A 12 -1.78 -3.84 -14.26
N GLY A 13 -2.45 -3.49 -15.35
CA GLY A 13 -2.91 -4.44 -16.35
C GLY A 13 -4.06 -5.37 -15.92
N PRO A 14 -4.34 -6.42 -16.72
CA PRO A 14 -5.49 -7.30 -16.50
C PRO A 14 -5.42 -8.16 -15.23
N GLU A 15 -4.20 -8.44 -14.73
CA GLU A 15 -3.98 -9.31 -13.58
C GLU A 15 -4.44 -8.68 -12.24
N VAL A 16 -4.69 -7.37 -12.21
CA VAL A 16 -5.22 -6.68 -11.02
C VAL A 16 -6.52 -7.29 -10.51
N VAL A 17 -7.32 -7.91 -11.37
CA VAL A 17 -8.54 -8.61 -10.97
C VAL A 17 -8.28 -9.65 -9.86
N ASN A 18 -7.14 -10.35 -9.90
CA ASN A 18 -6.81 -11.36 -8.90
C ASN A 18 -6.52 -10.73 -7.52
N ILE A 19 -5.95 -9.52 -7.50
CA ILE A 19 -5.73 -8.74 -6.28
C ILE A 19 -7.07 -8.26 -5.70
N LEU A 20 -7.96 -7.74 -6.55
CA LEU A 20 -9.29 -7.28 -6.14
C LEU A 20 -10.15 -8.43 -5.57
N ARG A 21 -10.03 -9.64 -6.14
CA ARG A 21 -10.65 -10.87 -5.60
C ARG A 21 -10.12 -11.27 -4.24
N ALA A 22 -8.82 -11.08 -3.99
CA ALA A 22 -8.20 -11.45 -2.72
C ALA A 22 -8.60 -10.50 -1.57
N LEU A 23 -8.88 -9.23 -1.89
CA LEU A 23 -9.27 -8.24 -0.89
C LEU A 23 -10.59 -8.61 -0.18
N PRO A 24 -10.69 -8.35 1.14
CA PRO A 24 -11.92 -8.53 1.91
C PRO A 24 -12.92 -7.40 1.65
N TYR A 25 -14.11 -7.52 2.26
CA TYR A 25 -15.06 -6.41 2.39
C TYR A 25 -14.36 -5.17 2.99
N LEU A 26 -14.61 -3.99 2.42
CA LEU A 26 -13.94 -2.71 2.69
C LEU A 26 -12.42 -2.73 2.46
N GLY A 27 -11.96 -3.58 1.55
CA GLY A 27 -10.57 -3.62 1.11
C GLY A 27 -10.15 -2.36 0.34
N ILE A 28 -8.87 -2.02 0.43
CA ILE A 28 -8.30 -0.82 -0.22
C ILE A 28 -7.19 -1.26 -1.17
N PHE A 29 -7.32 -0.88 -2.43
CA PHE A 29 -6.32 -1.11 -3.48
C PHE A 29 -5.64 0.20 -3.87
N PHE A 30 -4.30 0.21 -3.86
CA PHE A 30 -3.49 1.33 -4.32
C PHE A 30 -2.72 0.95 -5.59
N GLN A 31 -3.05 1.57 -6.72
CA GLN A 31 -2.21 1.53 -7.91
C GLN A 31 -1.14 2.62 -7.78
N TYR A 32 0.13 2.26 -7.67
CA TYR A 32 1.22 3.24 -7.56
C TYR A 32 2.29 3.15 -8.66
N GLY A 33 2.19 2.14 -9.54
CA GLY A 33 3.03 1.98 -10.72
C GLY A 33 2.20 1.66 -11.96
N ALA A 34 2.89 1.43 -13.07
CA ALA A 34 2.30 0.99 -14.34
C ALA A 34 3.38 0.23 -15.13
N LEU A 35 3.94 -0.83 -14.53
CA LEU A 35 4.90 -1.70 -15.22
C LEU A 35 4.26 -2.33 -16.46
N GLU A 36 2.97 -2.65 -16.35
CA GLU A 36 2.08 -2.96 -17.47
C GLU A 36 1.11 -1.79 -17.67
N THR A 37 1.05 -1.27 -18.90
CA THR A 37 0.27 -0.07 -19.24
C THR A 37 -1.08 -0.38 -19.88
N ALA A 38 -1.43 -1.65 -20.04
CA ALA A 38 -2.76 -2.07 -20.45
C ALA A 38 -3.81 -1.66 -19.42
N ASP A 39 -5.06 -1.60 -19.85
CA ASP A 39 -6.17 -1.23 -18.97
C ASP A 39 -6.28 -2.18 -17.77
N LEU A 40 -6.59 -1.58 -16.63
CA LEU A 40 -6.92 -2.31 -15.41
C LEU A 40 -8.23 -3.09 -15.61
N SER A 41 -8.14 -4.42 -15.59
CA SER A 41 -9.34 -5.25 -15.59
C SER A 41 -10.01 -5.20 -14.21
N SER A 42 -11.15 -4.54 -14.14
CA SER A 42 -11.91 -4.35 -12.91
C SER A 42 -13.34 -4.85 -13.05
N PRO A 43 -13.67 -6.03 -12.51
CA PRO A 43 -15.03 -6.54 -12.53
C PRO A 43 -15.89 -5.76 -11.54
N VAL A 44 -16.79 -4.93 -12.07
CA VAL A 44 -17.69 -4.03 -11.33
C VAL A 44 -18.36 -4.71 -10.14
N MET A 45 -18.83 -5.94 -10.32
CA MET A 45 -19.52 -6.68 -9.25
C MET A 45 -18.61 -7.05 -8.08
N GLU A 46 -17.31 -7.27 -8.31
CA GLU A 46 -16.37 -7.52 -7.20
C GLU A 46 -16.07 -6.24 -6.42
N LEU A 47 -16.10 -5.09 -7.09
CA LEU A 47 -15.97 -3.80 -6.42
C LEU A 47 -17.18 -3.51 -5.52
N LEU A 48 -18.39 -3.67 -6.08
CA LEU A 48 -19.64 -3.36 -5.40
C LEU A 48 -19.96 -4.36 -4.28
N SER A 49 -19.77 -5.66 -4.51
CA SER A 49 -20.07 -6.69 -3.49
C SER A 49 -19.17 -6.59 -2.25
N LYS A 50 -18.04 -5.90 -2.36
CA LYS A 50 -17.05 -5.77 -1.29
C LYS A 50 -16.84 -4.34 -0.81
N ASP A 51 -17.55 -3.35 -1.34
CA ASP A 51 -17.34 -1.93 -1.06
C ASP A 51 -15.84 -1.53 -1.14
N LEU A 52 -15.16 -1.93 -2.22
CA LEU A 52 -13.72 -1.68 -2.39
C LEU A 52 -13.43 -0.19 -2.66
N THR A 53 -12.31 0.28 -2.10
CA THR A 53 -11.72 1.58 -2.46
C THR A 53 -10.54 1.36 -3.41
N ILE A 54 -10.59 1.97 -4.59
CA ILE A 54 -9.47 2.01 -5.55
C ILE A 54 -8.84 3.40 -5.55
N ARG A 55 -7.51 3.45 -5.45
CA ARG A 55 -6.78 4.73 -5.40
C ARG A 55 -5.54 4.73 -6.28
N GLY A 56 -5.49 5.66 -7.23
CA GLY A 56 -4.25 6.05 -7.89
C GLY A 56 -3.33 6.79 -6.93
N CYS A 57 -2.11 6.30 -6.74
CA CYS A 57 -1.10 6.89 -5.87
C CYS A 57 0.14 7.28 -6.69
N GLN A 58 0.31 8.57 -6.96
CA GLN A 58 1.54 9.06 -7.57
C GLN A 58 2.61 9.29 -6.50
N LEU A 59 3.63 8.44 -6.46
CA LEU A 59 4.74 8.56 -5.51
C LEU A 59 5.56 9.84 -5.73
N PHE A 60 5.71 10.28 -6.99
CA PHE A 60 6.57 11.40 -7.36
C PHE A 60 5.85 12.76 -7.35
N ARG A 61 4.74 12.89 -6.62
CA ARG A 61 4.01 14.17 -6.57
C ARG A 61 4.76 15.17 -5.70
N ASN A 62 5.03 16.37 -6.24
CA ASN A 62 5.71 17.44 -5.52
C ASN A 62 4.80 18.07 -4.45
N GLN A 63 4.80 17.50 -3.25
CA GLN A 63 4.07 18.01 -2.09
C GLN A 63 5.05 18.17 -0.91
N PRO A 64 5.69 19.34 -0.76
CA PRO A 64 6.80 19.50 0.18
C PRO A 64 6.41 19.22 1.63
N GLU A 65 5.20 19.62 2.05
CA GLU A 65 4.69 19.31 3.39
C GLU A 65 4.51 17.80 3.60
N ARG A 66 3.92 17.09 2.62
CA ARG A 66 3.76 15.63 2.71
C ARG A 66 5.10 14.90 2.69
N LEU A 67 6.05 15.38 1.89
CA LEU A 67 7.40 14.84 1.85
C LEU A 67 8.10 15.01 3.20
N LYS A 68 7.99 16.20 3.83
CA LYS A 68 8.52 16.44 5.16
C LYS A 68 7.91 15.47 6.18
N CYS A 69 6.58 15.36 6.22
CA CYS A 69 5.90 14.43 7.12
C CYS A 69 6.33 12.97 6.90
N ALA A 70 6.48 12.54 5.64
CA ALA A 70 6.94 11.19 5.32
C ALA A 70 8.38 10.94 5.79
N LYS A 71 9.30 11.89 5.57
CA LYS A 71 10.68 11.82 6.07
C LYS A 71 10.71 11.72 7.59
N ASP A 72 9.97 12.57 8.28
CA ASP A 72 9.90 12.60 9.74
C ASP A 72 9.37 11.26 10.29
N PHE A 73 8.33 10.69 9.66
CA PHE A 73 7.77 9.38 10.01
C PHE A 73 8.79 8.25 9.85
N ILE A 74 9.46 8.17 8.70
CA ILE A 74 10.45 7.13 8.40
C ILE A 74 11.63 7.21 9.38
N ILE A 75 12.19 8.41 9.58
CA ILE A 75 13.33 8.61 10.49
C ILE A 75 12.95 8.25 11.92
N LYS A 76 11.76 8.65 12.39
CA LYS A 76 11.27 8.30 13.73
C LYS A 76 11.13 6.78 13.88
N GLY A 77 10.57 6.09 12.89
CA GLY A 77 10.44 4.63 12.90
C GLY A 77 11.79 3.92 12.95
N LEU A 78 12.75 4.34 12.12
CA LEU A 78 14.11 3.79 12.11
C LEU A 78 14.80 3.96 13.47
N LYS A 79 14.69 5.14 14.09
CA LYS A 79 15.24 5.39 15.42
C LYS A 79 14.61 4.47 16.47
N ALA A 80 13.30 4.26 16.43
CA ALA A 80 12.61 3.39 17.38
C ALA A 80 13.11 1.93 17.31
N VAL A 81 13.29 1.39 16.10
CA VAL A 81 13.83 0.04 15.91
C VAL A 81 15.28 -0.05 16.41
N LEU A 82 16.14 0.90 16.05
CA LEU A 82 17.54 0.92 16.50
C LEU A 82 17.66 1.01 18.02
N CYS A 83 16.84 1.84 18.68
CA CYS A 83 16.84 1.97 20.13
C CYS A 83 16.39 0.65 20.80
N SER A 84 15.32 0.03 20.30
CA SER A 84 14.85 -1.26 20.82
C SER A 84 15.88 -2.39 20.66
N GLN A 85 16.60 -2.44 19.54
CA GLN A 85 17.68 -3.41 19.32
C GLN A 85 18.89 -3.14 20.20
N TRP A 86 19.25 -1.86 20.42
CA TRP A 86 20.34 -1.48 21.32
C TRP A 86 20.07 -1.91 22.76
N PHE A 87 18.87 -1.62 23.29
CA PHE A 87 18.49 -2.03 24.65
C PHE A 87 18.49 -3.56 24.83
N HIS A 88 18.11 -4.32 23.80
CA HIS A 88 18.17 -5.79 23.84
C HIS A 88 19.59 -6.36 23.72
N LYS A 89 20.51 -5.63 23.07
CA LYS A 89 21.93 -6.03 22.94
C LYS A 89 22.79 -5.58 24.13
N SER A 90 22.47 -4.47 24.78
CA SER A 90 23.27 -3.92 25.90
C SER A 90 22.87 -4.47 27.27
N SER A 91 21.84 -5.31 27.33
CA SER A 91 21.36 -6.00 28.55
C SER A 91 21.77 -7.48 28.59
N ARG A 92 22.65 -7.91 27.69
CA ARG A 92 23.34 -9.21 27.69
C ARG A 92 24.84 -9.02 27.85
#